data_AF-A0A8I0S9A3-F1
#
_entry.id   AF-A0A8I0S9A3-F1
#
_cell.length_a   1.000
_cell.length_b   1.000
_cell.length_c   1.000
_cell.angle_alpha   90.00
_cell.angle_beta   90.00
_cell.angle_gamma   90.00
#
_symmetry.space_group_name_H-M   'P 1'
#
loop_
_entity.id
_entity.type
_entity.pdbx_description
1 polymer ?
#
loop_
_entity_poly.entity_id
_entity_poly.type
_entity_poly.pdbx_seq_one_letter_code
_entity_poly.pdbx_strand_id
1 'polypeptide(L)'
;MSEKYIVAIDQGTTSTRAIVFDHSGSIVSTGQLEHEQIFPRAGWVEHDPMEIWRNTREVIGQALSKADITRHDVEAVGITNQRETAVVWDRTTGKPVYNAIVWQDTRTQKIVDRLAADGGVERFKPTVGLPLATYFSGTKIVWILENVDGAREKAEAGDLMFGTTDTWVLWNLTGGTDGGVHVTDVTNASRTLFMDLETLQWDDEILKAFDVPRSMLPEIKSSSEVYGQVESSSLLREVPIAGILGDQQAATFGQAAFDQGESKNTYGTGNFLIFNTGTDIIHSQNGLLTTLGYKLGDAEPHYALEGSIAVTGSLVQWMRDNLGLVSSAAEIEALAATVEDNGGVYFVPAFSGLFAPYWRSDARGALVGLTRYVNKGHIARAALEATAFQTREVLDAVNADSGVDLTELKVDGGMIANNLLMQFQADILGVPVVRPVVAETTALGAAYAAGLAVGFWKDLDDLRQNWQEDSRWTPDMDDAERERQLRLWKKAVTKTFDWVDDDVQ
;
A
#
# COMPACT_ATOMS: atom_id res chain seq x y z
N MET A 1 15.30 -30.76 16.86
CA MET A 1 14.58 -30.58 15.59
C MET A 1 15.33 -29.49 14.85
N SER A 2 15.47 -29.57 13.53
CA SER A 2 16.06 -28.44 12.78
C SER A 2 15.12 -27.25 12.90
N GLU A 3 15.69 -26.05 13.01
CA GLU A 3 14.94 -24.81 13.04
C GLU A 3 14.21 -24.63 11.70
N LYS A 4 13.00 -24.08 11.76
CA LYS A 4 12.09 -23.97 10.62
C LYS A 4 11.73 -22.51 10.38
N TYR A 5 11.49 -22.15 9.13
CA TYR A 5 11.37 -20.77 8.70
C TYR A 5 10.20 -20.56 7.75
N ILE A 6 9.76 -19.30 7.66
CA ILE A 6 8.85 -18.81 6.62
C ILE A 6 9.61 -17.86 5.71
N VAL A 7 9.37 -17.93 4.40
CA VAL A 7 9.90 -16.94 3.45
C VAL A 7 8.77 -16.00 3.05
N ALA A 8 8.93 -14.71 3.26
CA ALA A 8 8.05 -13.70 2.69
C ALA A 8 8.68 -13.07 1.44
N ILE A 9 7.91 -12.96 0.37
CA ILE A 9 8.25 -12.21 -0.83
C ILE A 9 7.47 -10.90 -0.77
N ASP A 10 8.19 -9.78 -0.73
CA ASP A 10 7.62 -8.44 -0.74
C ASP A 10 7.98 -7.76 -2.06
N GLN A 11 7.02 -7.77 -3.00
CA GLN A 11 7.10 -7.13 -4.31
C GLN A 11 6.64 -5.67 -4.19
N GLY A 12 7.52 -4.80 -3.70
CA GLY A 12 7.23 -3.37 -3.55
C GLY A 12 7.27 -2.57 -4.87
N THR A 13 7.02 -1.27 -4.80
CA THR A 13 7.04 -0.38 -5.98
C THR A 13 8.45 -0.04 -6.48
N THR A 14 9.45 0.01 -5.59
CA THR A 14 10.83 0.38 -5.98
C THR A 14 11.78 -0.81 -5.95
N SER A 15 11.47 -1.83 -5.16
CA SER A 15 12.31 -3.02 -5.00
C SER A 15 11.48 -4.27 -4.74
N THR A 16 12.06 -5.41 -5.05
CA THR A 16 11.57 -6.73 -4.65
C THR A 16 12.47 -7.25 -3.54
N ARG A 17 11.87 -7.85 -2.51
CA ARG A 17 12.57 -8.42 -1.35
C ARG A 17 12.12 -9.85 -1.09
N ALA A 18 13.03 -10.66 -0.57
CA ALA A 18 12.69 -11.92 0.08
C ALA A 18 13.29 -11.90 1.48
N ILE A 19 12.48 -12.22 2.48
CA ILE A 19 12.87 -12.17 3.90
C ILE A 19 12.58 -13.53 4.53
N VAL A 20 13.55 -14.05 5.26
CA VAL A 20 13.41 -15.30 6.04
C VAL A 20 13.07 -14.92 7.47
N PHE A 21 11.98 -15.46 7.99
CA PHE A 21 11.52 -15.29 9.37
C PHE A 21 11.60 -16.59 10.15
N ASP A 22 12.01 -16.48 11.42
CA ASP A 22 11.91 -17.57 12.39
C ASP A 22 10.55 -17.59 13.10
N HIS A 23 10.36 -18.54 14.03
CA HIS A 23 9.11 -18.69 14.78
C HIS A 23 8.82 -17.50 15.72
N SER A 24 9.82 -16.73 16.12
CA SER A 24 9.63 -15.51 16.93
C SER A 24 9.16 -14.31 16.10
N GLY A 25 9.06 -14.46 14.77
CA GLY A 25 8.81 -13.35 13.85
C GLY A 25 10.04 -12.48 13.61
N SER A 26 11.23 -12.92 14.00
CA SER A 26 12.48 -12.18 13.80
C SER A 26 13.04 -12.41 12.41
N ILE A 27 13.68 -11.38 11.85
CA ILE A 27 14.35 -11.47 10.54
C ILE A 27 15.67 -12.23 10.69
N VAL A 28 15.79 -13.34 9.96
CA VAL A 28 17.01 -14.16 9.89
C VAL A 28 17.91 -13.68 8.75
N SER A 29 17.33 -13.40 7.58
CA SER A 29 18.08 -12.90 6.42
C SER A 29 17.18 -12.16 5.43
N THR A 30 17.80 -11.40 4.53
CA THR A 30 17.10 -10.63 3.49
C THR A 30 17.88 -10.62 2.18
N GLY A 31 17.17 -10.86 1.07
CA GLY A 31 17.58 -10.49 -0.28
C GLY A 31 16.76 -9.30 -0.76
N GLN A 32 17.37 -8.37 -1.50
CA GLN A 32 16.70 -7.17 -2.00
C GLN A 32 17.33 -6.71 -3.32
N LEU A 33 16.49 -6.36 -4.29
CA LEU A 33 16.89 -5.76 -5.55
C LEU A 33 15.90 -4.68 -5.96
N GLU A 34 16.42 -3.52 -6.36
CA GLU A 34 15.64 -2.47 -7.01
C GLU A 34 15.26 -2.89 -8.43
N HIS A 35 14.14 -2.38 -8.94
CA HIS A 35 13.75 -2.49 -10.34
C HIS A 35 13.52 -1.10 -10.95
N GLU A 36 13.69 -1.02 -12.27
CA GLU A 36 13.64 0.24 -12.98
C GLU A 36 12.26 0.87 -12.92
N GLN A 37 12.20 2.17 -12.61
CA GLN A 37 10.99 2.98 -12.70
C GLN A 37 10.92 3.57 -14.10
N ILE A 38 10.01 3.08 -14.94
CA ILE A 38 9.94 3.45 -16.35
C ILE A 38 8.93 4.60 -16.50
N PHE A 39 9.38 5.73 -17.06
CA PHE A 39 8.56 6.92 -17.29
C PHE A 39 8.51 7.28 -18.78
N PRO A 40 7.66 6.61 -19.60
CA PRO A 40 7.62 6.86 -21.04
C PRO A 40 7.21 8.29 -21.40
N ARG A 41 6.42 8.93 -20.53
CA ARG A 41 5.96 10.33 -20.63
C ARG A 41 5.51 10.83 -19.25
N ALA A 42 5.28 12.14 -19.14
CA ALA A 42 4.78 12.74 -17.91
C ALA A 42 3.47 12.07 -17.43
N GLY A 43 3.39 11.80 -16.12
CA GLY A 43 2.25 11.13 -15.49
C GLY A 43 2.16 9.63 -15.72
N TRP A 44 3.07 9.04 -16.51
CA TRP A 44 3.08 7.61 -16.82
C TRP A 44 4.16 6.90 -16.03
N VAL A 45 3.80 5.78 -15.40
CA VAL A 45 4.68 4.98 -14.55
C VAL A 45 4.47 3.52 -14.89
N GLU A 46 5.54 2.86 -15.33
CA GLU A 46 5.54 1.46 -15.78
C GLU A 46 6.66 0.67 -15.11
N HIS A 47 6.46 -0.65 -14.99
CA HIS A 47 7.51 -1.60 -14.65
C HIS A 47 7.57 -2.71 -15.70
N ASP A 48 8.75 -3.27 -15.95
CA ASP A 48 8.90 -4.50 -16.71
C ASP A 48 8.46 -5.71 -15.84
N PRO A 49 7.37 -6.43 -16.19
CA PRO A 49 6.93 -7.59 -15.41
C PRO A 49 7.97 -8.71 -15.38
N MET A 50 8.80 -8.83 -16.42
CA MET A 50 9.87 -9.82 -16.49
C MET A 50 11.04 -9.46 -15.57
N GLU A 51 11.32 -8.17 -15.37
CA GLU A 51 12.27 -7.73 -14.34
C GLU A 51 11.76 -8.04 -12.94
N ILE A 52 10.49 -7.74 -12.65
CA ILE A 52 9.85 -8.09 -11.37
C ILE A 52 10.04 -9.59 -11.07
N TRP A 53 9.77 -10.45 -12.05
CA TRP A 53 9.93 -11.89 -11.90
C TRP A 53 11.39 -12.31 -11.71
N ARG A 54 12.30 -11.81 -12.55
CA ARG A 54 13.74 -12.09 -12.45
C ARG A 54 14.27 -11.71 -11.06
N ASN A 55 13.93 -10.50 -10.59
CA ASN A 55 14.35 -10.01 -9.29
C ASN A 55 13.78 -10.88 -8.17
N THR A 56 12.52 -11.31 -8.26
CA THR A 56 11.90 -12.24 -7.30
C THR A 56 12.72 -13.52 -7.14
N ARG A 57 13.10 -14.16 -8.25
CA ARG A 57 13.94 -15.37 -8.22
C ARG A 57 15.29 -15.13 -7.56
N GLU A 58 15.93 -14.00 -7.89
CA GLU A 58 17.26 -13.68 -7.40
C GLU A 58 17.26 -13.39 -5.88
N VAL A 59 16.30 -12.60 -5.40
CA VAL A 59 16.24 -12.25 -3.97
C VAL A 59 15.92 -13.46 -3.08
N ILE A 60 15.13 -14.42 -3.57
CA ILE A 60 14.94 -15.71 -2.89
C ILE A 60 16.30 -16.40 -2.70
N GLY A 61 17.09 -16.51 -3.77
CA GLY A 61 18.42 -17.13 -3.69
C GLY A 61 19.37 -16.40 -2.75
N GLN A 62 19.35 -15.06 -2.75
CA GLN A 62 20.14 -14.25 -1.83
C GLN A 62 19.74 -14.48 -0.37
N ALA A 63 18.44 -14.52 -0.07
CA ALA A 63 17.94 -14.70 1.30
C ALA A 63 18.29 -16.08 1.86
N LEU A 64 18.03 -17.15 1.09
CA LEU A 64 18.37 -18.52 1.50
C LEU A 64 19.88 -18.71 1.71
N SER A 65 20.70 -18.18 0.78
CA SER A 65 22.16 -18.25 0.86
C SER A 65 22.72 -17.53 2.09
N LYS A 66 22.21 -16.33 2.42
CA LYS A 66 22.65 -15.57 3.60
C LYS A 66 22.25 -16.22 4.92
N ALA A 67 21.12 -16.93 4.95
CA ALA A 67 20.68 -17.69 6.12
C ALA A 67 21.37 -19.06 6.24
N ASP A 68 22.14 -19.49 5.23
CA ASP A 68 22.72 -20.84 5.14
C ASP A 68 21.67 -21.96 5.28
N ILE A 69 20.51 -21.76 4.65
CA ILE A 69 19.39 -22.72 4.68
C ILE A 69 19.00 -23.20 3.29
N THR A 70 18.24 -24.29 3.25
CA THR A 70 17.67 -24.85 2.03
C THR A 70 16.14 -24.84 2.08
N ARG A 71 15.49 -25.23 0.98
CA ARG A 71 14.04 -25.46 0.95
C ARG A 71 13.52 -26.39 2.05
N HIS A 72 14.36 -27.29 2.58
CA HIS A 72 13.94 -28.25 3.61
C HIS A 72 13.72 -27.61 4.98
N ASP A 73 14.23 -26.39 5.15
CA ASP A 73 14.09 -25.59 6.36
C ASP A 73 12.91 -24.60 6.25
N VAL A 74 12.33 -24.44 5.06
CA VAL A 74 11.22 -23.51 4.79
C VAL A 74 9.89 -24.24 4.80
N GLU A 75 8.97 -23.82 5.65
CA GLU A 75 7.64 -24.42 5.81
C GLU A 75 6.61 -23.83 4.85
N ALA A 76 6.69 -22.54 4.53
CA ALA A 76 5.82 -21.90 3.54
C ALA A 76 6.40 -20.60 2.96
N VAL A 77 5.80 -20.16 1.86
CA VAL A 77 6.01 -18.85 1.25
C VAL A 77 4.77 -17.97 1.43
N GLY A 78 4.98 -16.75 1.93
CA GLY A 78 4.01 -15.65 1.88
C GLY A 78 4.36 -14.66 0.78
N ILE A 79 3.37 -14.07 0.15
CA ILE A 79 3.53 -13.04 -0.88
C ILE A 79 2.79 -11.78 -0.42
N THR A 80 3.45 -10.65 -0.55
CA THR A 80 2.85 -9.32 -0.45
C THR A 80 3.37 -8.45 -1.56
N ASN A 81 2.58 -7.48 -1.98
CA ASN A 81 2.83 -6.77 -3.22
C ASN A 81 2.30 -5.35 -3.19
N GLN A 82 2.91 -4.48 -4.00
CA GLN A 82 2.32 -3.20 -4.37
C GLN A 82 0.93 -3.47 -4.97
N ARG A 83 -0.07 -2.82 -4.40
CA ARG A 83 -1.46 -2.97 -4.81
C ARG A 83 -1.71 -2.22 -6.13
N GLU A 84 -2.88 -2.48 -6.72
CA GLU A 84 -3.42 -1.86 -7.95
C GLU A 84 -2.63 -2.04 -9.26
N THR A 85 -1.30 -2.16 -9.24
CA THR A 85 -0.44 -2.31 -10.43
C THR A 85 -0.93 -3.47 -11.29
N ALA A 86 -1.23 -3.17 -12.57
CA ALA A 86 -1.92 -4.10 -13.45
C ALA A 86 -0.96 -4.76 -14.44
N VAL A 87 -0.95 -6.10 -14.47
CA VAL A 87 -0.19 -6.91 -15.44
C VAL A 87 -1.17 -7.68 -16.32
N VAL A 88 -0.96 -7.65 -17.63
CA VAL A 88 -1.72 -8.45 -18.59
C VAL A 88 -0.74 -9.27 -19.43
N TRP A 89 -0.95 -10.58 -19.50
CA TRP A 89 -0.08 -11.49 -20.23
C TRP A 89 -0.87 -12.53 -21.02
N ASP A 90 -0.21 -13.10 -22.02
CA ASP A 90 -0.75 -14.16 -22.85
C ASP A 90 -0.58 -15.51 -22.13
N ARG A 91 -1.69 -16.22 -21.90
CA ARG A 91 -1.71 -17.44 -21.09
C ARG A 91 -0.93 -18.60 -21.68
N THR A 92 -0.78 -18.61 -23.00
CA THR A 92 -0.13 -19.70 -23.74
C THR A 92 1.37 -19.48 -23.81
N THR A 93 1.80 -18.23 -23.96
CA THR A 93 3.23 -17.90 -24.08
C THR A 93 3.87 -17.46 -22.76
N GLY A 94 3.07 -17.07 -21.77
CA GLY A 94 3.52 -16.49 -20.51
C GLY A 94 4.12 -15.09 -20.64
N LYS A 95 4.02 -14.47 -21.83
CA LYS A 95 4.64 -13.16 -22.09
C LYS A 95 3.65 -12.04 -21.80
N PRO A 96 4.07 -10.99 -21.06
CA PRO A 96 3.28 -9.77 -20.94
C PRO A 96 2.98 -9.16 -22.31
N VAL A 97 1.77 -8.68 -22.51
CA VAL A 97 1.39 -7.97 -23.76
C VAL A 97 1.82 -6.50 -23.73
N TYR A 98 2.10 -5.99 -22.54
CA TYR A 98 2.57 -4.64 -22.26
C TYR A 98 3.34 -4.65 -20.93
N ASN A 99 4.00 -3.54 -20.59
CA ASN A 99 4.55 -3.33 -19.25
C ASN A 99 3.44 -3.37 -18.18
N ALA A 100 3.83 -3.61 -16.93
CA ALA A 100 2.92 -3.40 -15.81
C ALA A 100 2.62 -1.90 -15.69
N ILE A 101 1.34 -1.53 -15.62
CA ILE A 101 0.94 -0.13 -15.41
C ILE A 101 0.81 0.08 -13.91
N VAL A 102 1.66 0.94 -13.35
CA VAL A 102 1.81 1.11 -11.91
C VAL A 102 0.63 1.89 -11.32
N TRP A 103 0.36 1.68 -10.04
CA TRP A 103 -0.69 2.36 -9.30
C TRP A 103 -0.62 3.91 -9.36
N GLN A 104 0.59 4.48 -9.43
CA GLN A 104 0.83 5.92 -9.56
C GLN A 104 0.48 6.50 -10.94
N ASP A 105 0.29 5.64 -11.94
CA ASP A 105 0.06 6.07 -13.31
C ASP A 105 -1.29 6.79 -13.47
N THR A 106 -1.27 7.93 -14.16
CA THR A 106 -2.42 8.82 -14.37
C THR A 106 -2.99 8.78 -15.79
N ARG A 107 -2.49 7.88 -16.66
CA ARG A 107 -2.87 7.84 -18.08
C ARG A 107 -4.35 7.60 -18.33
N THR A 108 -5.03 7.01 -17.35
CA THR A 108 -6.41 6.54 -17.49
C THR A 108 -7.45 7.60 -17.13
N GLN A 109 -7.05 8.86 -16.88
CA GLN A 109 -8.00 9.91 -16.50
C GLN A 109 -9.17 10.05 -17.49
N LYS A 110 -8.92 9.99 -18.80
CA LYS A 110 -10.00 10.04 -19.80
C LYS A 110 -10.96 8.84 -19.73
N ILE A 111 -10.47 7.67 -19.31
CA ILE A 111 -11.29 6.47 -19.11
C ILE A 111 -12.13 6.65 -17.83
N VAL A 112 -11.54 7.18 -16.76
CA VAL A 112 -12.23 7.57 -15.53
C VAL A 112 -13.38 8.54 -15.84
N ASP A 113 -13.10 9.63 -16.57
CA ASP A 113 -14.10 10.65 -16.93
C ASP A 113 -15.25 10.05 -17.75
N ARG A 114 -14.93 9.14 -18.68
CA ARG A 114 -15.92 8.42 -19.52
C ARG A 114 -16.81 7.52 -18.68
N LEU A 115 -16.25 6.78 -17.72
CA LEU A 115 -17.01 5.89 -16.83
C LEU A 115 -17.85 6.68 -15.82
N ALA A 116 -17.35 7.83 -15.37
CA ALA A 116 -18.04 8.72 -14.44
C ALA A 116 -19.17 9.54 -15.10
N ALA A 117 -19.22 9.61 -16.44
CA ALA A 117 -20.25 10.36 -17.17
C ALA A 117 -21.68 9.90 -16.86
N ASP A 118 -21.85 8.65 -16.45
CA ASP A 118 -23.11 8.07 -16.01
C ASP A 118 -22.97 7.63 -14.54
N GLY A 119 -23.50 8.41 -13.60
CA GLY A 119 -23.49 8.11 -12.16
C GLY A 119 -22.35 8.73 -11.34
N GLY A 120 -21.44 9.50 -11.96
CA GLY A 120 -20.37 10.21 -11.28
C GLY A 120 -19.20 9.31 -10.85
N VAL A 121 -18.19 9.90 -10.20
CA VAL A 121 -17.00 9.18 -9.74
C VAL A 121 -17.31 8.14 -8.66
N GLU A 122 -18.40 8.29 -7.92
CA GLU A 122 -18.80 7.39 -6.83
C GLU A 122 -19.74 6.25 -7.29
N ARG A 123 -20.01 6.13 -8.59
CA ARG A 123 -21.03 5.22 -9.15
C ARG A 123 -20.95 3.79 -8.61
N PHE A 124 -19.74 3.25 -8.45
CA PHE A 124 -19.52 1.87 -8.02
C PHE A 124 -19.15 1.74 -6.53
N LYS A 125 -18.94 2.85 -5.81
CA LYS A 125 -18.50 2.84 -4.41
C LYS A 125 -19.41 2.03 -3.47
N PRO A 126 -20.75 1.98 -3.64
CA PRO A 126 -21.59 1.12 -2.80
C PRO A 126 -21.26 -0.38 -2.92
N THR A 127 -20.77 -0.84 -4.07
CA THR A 127 -20.43 -2.25 -4.31
C THR A 127 -18.97 -2.55 -3.98
N VAL A 128 -18.06 -1.68 -4.42
CA VAL A 128 -16.61 -1.96 -4.38
C VAL A 128 -15.84 -1.16 -3.33
N GLY A 129 -16.50 -0.19 -2.67
CA GLY A 129 -15.89 0.66 -1.64
C GLY A 129 -14.91 1.72 -2.14
N LEU A 130 -14.75 1.84 -3.46
CA LEU A 130 -13.76 2.69 -4.11
C LEU A 130 -14.42 3.70 -5.07
N PRO A 131 -13.88 4.92 -5.20
CA PRO A 131 -14.25 5.84 -6.27
C PRO A 131 -13.60 5.43 -7.60
N LEU A 132 -14.13 5.95 -8.71
CA LEU A 132 -13.43 5.94 -9.99
C LEU A 132 -12.24 6.89 -9.93
N ALA A 133 -11.04 6.33 -10.03
CA ALA A 133 -9.78 7.08 -10.04
C ALA A 133 -8.75 6.37 -10.92
N THR A 134 -7.70 7.08 -11.32
CA THR A 134 -6.59 6.48 -12.08
C THR A 134 -5.78 5.47 -11.27
N TYR A 135 -5.95 5.48 -9.94
CA TYR A 135 -5.24 4.64 -8.99
C TYR A 135 -5.46 3.14 -9.24
N PHE A 136 -6.72 2.72 -9.43
CA PHE A 136 -7.14 1.32 -9.40
C PHE A 136 -6.93 0.56 -10.73
N SER A 137 -6.82 -0.77 -10.65
CA SER A 137 -6.45 -1.63 -11.79
C SER A 137 -7.43 -1.57 -12.96
N GLY A 138 -8.74 -1.47 -12.68
CA GLY A 138 -9.79 -1.62 -13.69
C GLY A 138 -9.61 -0.72 -14.90
N THR A 139 -9.28 0.56 -14.69
CA THR A 139 -9.08 1.49 -15.81
C THR A 139 -7.78 1.23 -16.58
N LYS A 140 -6.76 0.64 -15.93
CA LYS A 140 -5.48 0.28 -16.55
C LYS A 140 -5.64 -0.92 -17.48
N ILE A 141 -6.48 -1.89 -17.10
CA ILE A 141 -6.84 -3.03 -17.96
C ILE A 141 -7.54 -2.52 -19.23
N VAL A 142 -8.54 -1.64 -19.07
CA VAL A 142 -9.24 -1.03 -20.21
C VAL A 142 -8.26 -0.33 -21.15
N TRP A 143 -7.31 0.44 -20.58
CA TRP A 143 -6.29 1.11 -21.38
C TRP A 143 -5.46 0.11 -22.20
N ILE A 144 -5.00 -0.99 -21.61
CA ILE A 144 -4.24 -2.03 -22.33
C ILE A 144 -5.07 -2.62 -23.47
N LEU A 145 -6.33 -2.99 -23.20
CA LEU A 145 -7.22 -3.58 -24.20
C LEU A 145 -7.55 -2.63 -25.36
N GLU A 146 -7.60 -1.31 -25.10
CA GLU A 146 -7.88 -0.29 -26.12
C GLU A 146 -6.65 0.16 -26.92
N ASN A 147 -5.43 0.01 -26.38
CA ASN A 147 -4.22 0.62 -26.94
C ASN A 147 -3.16 -0.38 -27.42
N VAL A 148 -3.22 -1.64 -27.01
CA VAL A 148 -2.26 -2.67 -27.43
C VAL A 148 -2.85 -3.46 -28.59
N ASP A 149 -2.17 -3.42 -29.74
CA ASP A 149 -2.60 -4.09 -30.97
C ASP A 149 -2.90 -5.59 -30.73
N GLY A 150 -4.13 -6.00 -31.03
CA GLY A 150 -4.58 -7.39 -30.89
C GLY A 150 -4.94 -7.83 -29.47
N ALA A 151 -4.80 -6.97 -28.45
CA ALA A 151 -5.06 -7.34 -27.07
C ALA A 151 -6.56 -7.61 -26.81
N ARG A 152 -7.44 -6.78 -27.38
CA ARG A 152 -8.90 -6.93 -27.29
C ARG A 152 -9.35 -8.29 -27.83
N GLU A 153 -8.96 -8.64 -29.04
CA GLU A 153 -9.38 -9.88 -29.70
C GLU A 153 -8.88 -11.11 -28.94
N LYS A 154 -7.65 -11.06 -28.42
CA LYS A 154 -7.09 -12.14 -27.58
C LYS A 154 -7.80 -12.27 -26.23
N ALA A 155 -8.16 -11.15 -25.59
CA ALA A 155 -8.91 -11.16 -24.35
C ALA A 155 -10.29 -11.79 -24.52
N GLU A 156 -11.00 -11.44 -25.60
CA GLU A 156 -12.30 -12.02 -25.95
C GLU A 156 -12.21 -13.51 -26.29
N ALA A 157 -11.11 -13.94 -26.91
CA ALA A 157 -10.82 -15.36 -27.14
C ALA A 157 -10.46 -16.14 -25.86
N GLY A 158 -10.24 -15.44 -24.73
CA GLY A 158 -9.81 -16.04 -23.48
C GLY A 158 -8.33 -16.38 -23.43
N ASP A 159 -7.51 -15.80 -24.30
CA ASP A 159 -6.07 -16.04 -24.41
C ASP A 159 -5.23 -15.12 -23.50
N LEU A 160 -5.81 -14.02 -23.01
CA LEU A 160 -5.15 -13.12 -22.06
C LEU A 160 -5.60 -13.36 -20.62
N MET A 161 -4.66 -13.17 -19.71
CA MET A 161 -4.85 -13.19 -18.27
C MET A 161 -4.49 -11.82 -17.71
N PHE A 162 -5.24 -11.39 -16.70
CA PHE A 162 -4.93 -10.25 -15.87
C PHE A 162 -4.51 -10.72 -14.47
N GLY A 163 -3.69 -9.92 -13.81
CA GLY A 163 -3.40 -10.03 -12.40
C GLY A 163 -2.79 -8.75 -11.86
N THR A 164 -3.03 -8.49 -10.59
CA THR A 164 -2.13 -7.68 -9.78
C THR A 164 -0.80 -8.43 -9.57
N THR A 165 0.21 -7.78 -9.00
CA THR A 165 1.56 -8.38 -8.98
C THR A 165 1.69 -9.59 -8.05
N ASP A 166 0.81 -9.80 -7.08
CA ASP A 166 0.64 -11.07 -6.36
C ASP A 166 0.31 -12.22 -7.31
N THR A 167 -0.71 -12.05 -8.16
CA THR A 167 -1.11 -13.06 -9.14
C THR A 167 0.02 -13.34 -10.13
N TRP A 168 0.71 -12.31 -10.60
CA TRP A 168 1.85 -12.47 -11.51
C TRP A 168 2.99 -13.26 -10.87
N VAL A 169 3.36 -12.93 -9.63
CA VAL A 169 4.42 -13.62 -8.88
C VAL A 169 4.01 -15.06 -8.57
N LEU A 170 2.77 -15.28 -8.10
CA LEU A 170 2.23 -16.62 -7.82
C LEU A 170 2.22 -17.49 -9.08
N TRP A 171 1.69 -16.96 -10.19
CA TRP A 171 1.57 -17.69 -11.46
C TRP A 171 2.93 -18.15 -11.96
N ASN A 172 3.95 -17.29 -11.90
CA ASN A 172 5.31 -17.65 -12.27
C ASN A 172 5.95 -18.64 -11.28
N LEU A 173 5.79 -18.43 -9.96
CA LEU A 173 6.33 -19.32 -8.93
C LEU A 173 5.77 -20.74 -8.98
N THR A 174 4.54 -20.89 -9.47
CA THR A 174 3.84 -22.19 -9.57
C THR A 174 4.01 -22.88 -10.92
N GLY A 175 4.79 -22.30 -11.85
CA GLY A 175 5.18 -22.96 -13.11
C GLY A 175 4.77 -22.23 -14.38
N GLY A 176 4.09 -21.09 -14.28
CA GLY A 176 3.72 -20.28 -15.43
C GLY A 176 2.87 -21.03 -16.45
N THR A 177 3.37 -21.16 -17.69
CA THR A 177 2.69 -21.92 -18.75
C THR A 177 2.55 -23.40 -18.42
N ASP A 178 3.36 -23.92 -17.49
CA ASP A 178 3.43 -25.32 -17.09
C ASP A 178 2.74 -25.58 -15.75
N GLY A 179 1.50 -25.08 -15.60
CA GLY A 179 0.66 -25.31 -14.41
C GLY A 179 0.59 -24.14 -13.43
N GLY A 180 0.95 -22.93 -13.87
CA GLY A 180 0.83 -21.71 -13.08
C GLY A 180 -0.59 -21.47 -12.57
N VAL A 181 -0.71 -21.24 -11.27
CA VAL A 181 -1.96 -20.96 -10.56
C VAL A 181 -2.37 -19.51 -10.81
N HIS A 182 -3.60 -19.31 -11.29
CA HIS A 182 -4.17 -17.98 -11.58
C HIS A 182 -5.12 -17.54 -10.49
N VAL A 183 -4.55 -17.05 -9.39
CA VAL A 183 -5.27 -16.69 -8.16
C VAL A 183 -4.82 -15.31 -7.66
N THR A 184 -5.73 -14.61 -7.00
CA THR A 184 -5.47 -13.42 -6.17
C THR A 184 -6.18 -13.59 -4.84
N ASP A 185 -5.78 -12.85 -3.81
CA ASP A 185 -6.52 -12.82 -2.55
C ASP A 185 -7.60 -11.72 -2.54
N VAL A 186 -8.51 -11.81 -1.57
CA VAL A 186 -9.56 -10.81 -1.36
C VAL A 186 -9.04 -9.39 -1.14
N THR A 187 -7.87 -9.20 -0.53
CA THR A 187 -7.33 -7.86 -0.30
C THR A 187 -6.88 -7.22 -1.61
N ASN A 188 -6.12 -7.92 -2.46
CA ASN A 188 -5.74 -7.43 -3.78
C ASN A 188 -6.94 -7.28 -4.73
N ALA A 189 -7.86 -8.25 -4.74
CA ALA A 189 -9.07 -8.19 -5.56
C ALA A 189 -9.93 -6.95 -5.26
N SER A 190 -10.05 -6.57 -3.99
CA SER A 190 -10.78 -5.36 -3.57
C SER A 190 -10.22 -4.06 -4.15
N ARG A 191 -9.01 -4.07 -4.72
CA ARG A 191 -8.32 -2.89 -5.28
C ARG A 191 -8.50 -2.73 -6.79
N THR A 192 -9.25 -3.63 -7.41
CA THR A 192 -9.38 -3.69 -8.87
C THR A 192 -10.51 -2.84 -9.43
N LEU A 193 -11.46 -2.39 -8.59
CA LEU A 193 -12.80 -1.90 -8.93
C LEU A 193 -13.79 -2.98 -9.38
N PHE A 194 -13.46 -4.27 -9.32
CA PHE A 194 -14.33 -5.33 -9.87
C PHE A 194 -14.88 -6.30 -8.84
N MET A 195 -14.33 -6.34 -7.62
CA MET A 195 -14.81 -7.25 -6.59
C MET A 195 -15.90 -6.59 -5.75
N ASP A 196 -17.06 -7.22 -5.67
CA ASP A 196 -18.13 -6.85 -4.73
C ASP A 196 -17.70 -7.20 -3.30
N LEU A 197 -17.78 -6.22 -2.39
CA LEU A 197 -17.30 -6.35 -1.01
C LEU A 197 -18.17 -7.28 -0.15
N GLU A 198 -19.46 -7.47 -0.49
CA GLU A 198 -20.37 -8.35 0.25
C GLU A 198 -20.20 -9.81 -0.18
N THR A 199 -20.14 -10.05 -1.49
CA THR A 199 -20.08 -11.41 -2.06
C THR A 199 -18.67 -11.96 -2.18
N LEU A 200 -17.65 -11.08 -2.19
CA LEU A 200 -16.24 -11.38 -2.46
C LEU A 200 -16.03 -12.06 -3.82
N GLN A 201 -16.86 -11.72 -4.80
CA GLN A 201 -16.79 -12.21 -6.16
C GLN A 201 -16.65 -11.05 -7.15
N TRP A 202 -16.17 -11.37 -8.34
CA TRP A 202 -16.17 -10.41 -9.44
C TRP A 202 -17.60 -10.06 -9.85
N ASP A 203 -17.91 -8.76 -9.91
CA ASP A 203 -19.21 -8.22 -10.30
C ASP A 203 -19.33 -8.12 -11.84
N ASP A 204 -20.26 -8.88 -12.41
CA ASP A 204 -20.45 -8.95 -13.87
C ASP A 204 -20.98 -7.65 -14.49
N GLU A 205 -21.78 -6.87 -13.76
CA GLU A 205 -22.31 -5.61 -14.29
C GLU A 205 -21.23 -4.53 -14.31
N ILE A 206 -20.34 -4.50 -13.31
CA ILE A 206 -19.18 -3.60 -13.32
C ILE A 206 -18.20 -4.02 -14.41
N LEU A 207 -17.88 -5.31 -14.56
CA LEU A 207 -17.01 -5.78 -15.64
C LEU A 207 -17.55 -5.42 -17.02
N LYS A 208 -18.86 -5.56 -17.22
CA LYS A 208 -19.55 -5.15 -18.44
C LYS A 208 -19.47 -3.64 -18.67
N ALA A 209 -19.60 -2.82 -17.62
CA ALA A 209 -19.47 -1.37 -17.73
C ALA A 209 -18.05 -0.94 -18.15
N PHE A 210 -17.02 -1.68 -17.73
CA PHE A 210 -15.63 -1.48 -18.15
C PHE A 210 -15.28 -2.18 -19.46
N ASP A 211 -16.17 -3.02 -19.99
CA ASP A 211 -15.91 -3.89 -21.14
C ASP A 211 -14.67 -4.77 -20.95
N VAL A 212 -14.59 -5.47 -19.81
CA VAL A 212 -13.51 -6.39 -19.45
C VAL A 212 -14.04 -7.84 -19.41
N PRO A 213 -13.47 -8.77 -20.22
CA PRO A 213 -13.89 -10.17 -20.20
C PRO A 213 -13.57 -10.84 -18.86
N ARG A 214 -14.57 -11.50 -18.25
CA ARG A 214 -14.40 -12.26 -16.99
C ARG A 214 -13.33 -13.36 -17.09
N SER A 215 -13.09 -13.90 -18.30
CA SER A 215 -12.06 -14.92 -18.57
C SER A 215 -10.64 -14.46 -18.24
N MET A 216 -10.38 -13.16 -18.17
CA MET A 216 -9.09 -12.61 -17.80
C MET A 216 -8.81 -12.66 -16.30
N LEU A 217 -9.84 -12.71 -15.46
CA LEU A 217 -9.70 -12.47 -14.03
C LEU A 217 -9.21 -13.72 -13.28
N PRO A 218 -8.32 -13.56 -12.28
CA PRO A 218 -7.90 -14.67 -11.43
C PRO A 218 -9.05 -15.15 -10.55
N GLU A 219 -8.96 -16.39 -10.06
CA GLU A 219 -9.85 -16.85 -8.98
C GLU A 219 -9.52 -16.09 -7.68
N ILE A 220 -10.55 -15.59 -6.98
CA ILE A 220 -10.38 -14.92 -5.69
C ILE A 220 -10.35 -15.99 -4.58
N LYS A 221 -9.31 -15.95 -3.75
CA LYS A 221 -9.11 -16.83 -2.59
C LYS A 221 -8.99 -16.02 -1.30
N SER A 222 -8.99 -16.71 -0.16
CA SER A 222 -8.64 -16.09 1.12
C SER A 222 -7.18 -15.64 1.12
N SER A 223 -6.80 -14.84 2.11
CA SER A 223 -5.43 -14.33 2.28
C SER A 223 -4.49 -15.34 2.94
N SER A 224 -5.03 -16.44 3.49
CA SER A 224 -4.30 -17.47 4.25
C SER A 224 -4.89 -18.86 3.95
N GLU A 225 -4.43 -19.47 2.86
CA GLU A 225 -4.70 -20.85 2.44
C GLU A 225 -3.59 -21.33 1.49
N VAL A 226 -3.42 -22.65 1.32
CA VAL A 226 -2.43 -23.17 0.36
C VAL A 226 -2.96 -23.06 -1.07
N TYR A 227 -2.45 -22.10 -1.84
CA TYR A 227 -2.84 -21.88 -3.24
C TYR A 227 -2.20 -22.87 -4.21
N GLY A 228 -1.01 -23.35 -3.87
CA GLY A 228 -0.19 -24.21 -4.70
C GLY A 228 1.19 -24.46 -4.10
N GLN A 229 2.03 -25.16 -4.84
CA GLN A 229 3.43 -25.39 -4.47
C GLN A 229 4.36 -24.71 -5.46
N VAL A 230 5.50 -24.26 -4.96
CA VAL A 230 6.55 -23.70 -5.81
C VAL A 230 7.06 -24.78 -6.79
N GLU A 231 7.23 -24.37 -8.05
CA GLU A 231 7.58 -25.24 -9.17
C GLU A 231 8.98 -25.89 -9.03
N SER A 232 9.18 -27.00 -9.74
CA SER A 232 10.30 -27.92 -9.57
C SER A 232 11.70 -27.35 -9.84
N SER A 233 11.83 -26.32 -10.70
CA SER A 233 13.10 -25.70 -11.08
C SER A 233 13.56 -24.58 -10.14
N SER A 234 12.68 -24.16 -9.22
CA SER A 234 12.95 -23.12 -8.22
C SER A 234 13.82 -23.63 -7.05
N LEU A 235 14.51 -22.71 -6.40
CA LEU A 235 15.26 -22.97 -5.16
C LEU A 235 14.35 -23.39 -4.00
N LEU A 236 13.08 -22.98 -4.04
CA LEU A 236 12.04 -23.30 -3.06
C LEU A 236 11.11 -24.43 -3.52
N ARG A 237 11.51 -25.27 -4.49
CA ARG A 237 10.64 -26.33 -5.04
C ARG A 237 9.90 -27.13 -3.96
N GLU A 238 8.63 -27.41 -4.23
CA GLU A 238 7.69 -28.17 -3.37
C GLU A 238 7.27 -27.44 -2.08
N VAL A 239 7.83 -26.28 -1.75
CA VAL A 239 7.37 -25.47 -0.62
C VAL A 239 5.98 -24.91 -0.93
N PRO A 240 5.01 -24.99 0.00
CA PRO A 240 3.68 -24.43 -0.23
C PRO A 240 3.72 -22.89 -0.26
N ILE A 241 2.94 -22.31 -1.16
CA ILE A 241 2.67 -20.87 -1.17
C ILE A 241 1.30 -20.70 -0.50
N ALA A 242 1.28 -20.02 0.64
CA ALA A 242 0.18 -20.16 1.59
C ALA A 242 -0.36 -18.85 2.19
N GLY A 243 0.23 -17.70 1.84
CA GLY A 243 -0.26 -16.38 2.26
C GLY A 243 -0.14 -15.36 1.13
N ILE A 244 -1.19 -14.58 0.88
CA ILE A 244 -1.20 -13.46 -0.07
C ILE A 244 -1.97 -12.32 0.59
N LEU A 245 -1.36 -11.14 0.67
CA LEU A 245 -1.97 -9.90 1.16
C LEU A 245 -1.43 -8.72 0.36
N GLY A 246 -2.27 -7.75 0.00
CA GLY A 246 -1.80 -6.46 -0.50
C GLY A 246 -0.94 -5.76 0.55
N ASP A 247 0.08 -5.01 0.14
CA ASP A 247 1.12 -4.49 1.05
C ASP A 247 0.64 -3.75 2.31
N GLN A 248 -0.33 -2.85 2.20
CA GLN A 248 -0.84 -2.11 3.35
C GLN A 248 -1.65 -3.00 4.30
N GLN A 249 -2.40 -3.96 3.75
CA GLN A 249 -3.10 -4.99 4.51
C GLN A 249 -2.11 -5.94 5.20
N ALA A 250 -1.05 -6.35 4.50
CA ALA A 250 0.03 -7.14 5.06
C ALA A 250 0.73 -6.39 6.21
N ALA A 251 1.05 -5.11 6.03
CA ALA A 251 1.62 -4.29 7.11
C ALA A 251 0.69 -4.23 8.33
N THR A 252 -0.61 -4.11 8.11
CA THR A 252 -1.63 -4.13 9.17
C THR A 252 -1.67 -5.46 9.91
N PHE A 253 -1.62 -6.56 9.16
CA PHE A 253 -1.57 -7.90 9.74
C PHE A 253 -0.26 -8.14 10.52
N GLY A 254 0.88 -7.67 10.00
CA GLY A 254 2.19 -7.74 10.67
C GLY A 254 2.30 -6.87 11.92
N GLN A 255 1.51 -5.79 12.00
CA GLN A 255 1.35 -4.97 13.23
C GLN A 255 0.46 -5.63 14.29
N ALA A 256 -0.05 -6.83 14.02
CA ALA A 256 -1.03 -7.51 14.85
C ALA A 256 -2.24 -6.61 15.18
N ALA A 257 -2.75 -5.92 14.15
CA ALA A 257 -3.97 -5.10 14.22
C ALA A 257 -5.18 -5.91 13.71
N PHE A 258 -5.57 -6.92 14.49
CA PHE A 258 -6.58 -7.91 14.14
C PHE A 258 -8.01 -7.52 14.55
N ASP A 259 -8.13 -6.71 15.61
CA ASP A 259 -9.43 -6.37 16.19
C ASP A 259 -9.97 -5.03 15.67
N GLN A 260 -11.29 -4.88 15.72
CA GLN A 260 -11.96 -3.62 15.38
C GLN A 260 -11.38 -2.47 16.23
N GLY A 261 -11.07 -1.34 15.59
CA GLY A 261 -10.47 -0.19 16.25
C GLY A 261 -8.95 -0.20 16.26
N GLU A 262 -8.31 -1.34 16.02
CA GLU A 262 -6.86 -1.38 15.82
C GLU A 262 -6.52 -0.85 14.43
N SER A 263 -5.38 -0.16 14.34
CA SER A 263 -4.95 0.49 13.11
C SER A 263 -3.45 0.51 12.98
N LYS A 264 -3.00 0.94 11.81
CA LYS A 264 -1.62 1.34 11.56
C LYS A 264 -1.55 2.52 10.62
N ASN A 265 -0.42 3.22 10.64
CA ASN A 265 -0.03 4.16 9.59
C ASN A 265 1.40 3.88 9.09
N THR A 266 1.56 3.68 7.78
CA THR A 266 2.87 3.43 7.16
C THR A 266 3.45 4.74 6.65
N TYR A 267 4.66 5.09 7.06
CA TYR A 267 5.36 6.30 6.66
C TYR A 267 6.43 6.04 5.60
N GLY A 268 6.03 6.06 4.34
CA GLY A 268 6.90 5.95 3.16
C GLY A 268 6.85 7.19 2.27
N THR A 269 6.97 6.99 0.95
CA THR A 269 6.82 8.05 -0.06
C THR A 269 5.49 8.81 0.10
N GLY A 270 4.42 8.07 0.38
CA GLY A 270 3.15 8.55 0.91
C GLY A 270 2.84 7.93 2.27
N ASN A 271 1.68 8.25 2.85
CA ASN A 271 1.16 7.59 4.05
C ASN A 271 -0.11 6.83 3.74
N PHE A 272 -0.27 5.69 4.40
CA PHE A 272 -1.46 4.87 4.29
C PHE A 272 -1.89 4.50 5.69
N LEU A 273 -3.04 5.00 6.10
CA LEU A 273 -3.67 4.62 7.36
C LEU A 273 -4.70 3.53 7.05
N ILE A 274 -4.59 2.40 7.73
CA ILE A 274 -5.57 1.30 7.67
C ILE A 274 -6.18 1.15 9.06
N PHE A 275 -7.50 1.23 9.14
CA PHE A 275 -8.27 1.07 10.36
C PHE A 275 -9.18 -0.15 10.23
N ASN A 276 -9.00 -1.13 11.10
CA ASN A 276 -9.75 -2.39 11.07
C ASN A 276 -11.18 -2.15 11.56
N THR A 277 -12.16 -2.52 10.72
CA THR A 277 -13.60 -2.38 11.04
C THR A 277 -14.24 -3.69 11.47
N GLY A 278 -13.45 -4.71 11.76
CA GLY A 278 -13.94 -6.06 12.05
C GLY A 278 -14.61 -6.66 10.82
N THR A 279 -15.76 -7.31 11.02
CA THR A 279 -16.55 -7.92 9.94
C THR A 279 -17.57 -6.95 9.32
N ASP A 280 -17.62 -5.69 9.79
CA ASP A 280 -18.54 -4.68 9.28
C ASP A 280 -17.97 -3.94 8.06
N ILE A 281 -18.78 -3.85 7.01
CA ILE A 281 -18.51 -3.00 5.84
C ILE A 281 -18.96 -1.57 6.16
N ILE A 282 -18.00 -0.68 6.43
CA ILE A 282 -18.29 0.74 6.69
C ILE A 282 -18.03 1.56 5.43
N HIS A 283 -19.11 2.05 4.79
CA HIS A 283 -18.99 2.93 3.63
C HIS A 283 -18.71 4.38 4.04
N SER A 284 -17.51 4.85 3.72
CA SER A 284 -17.06 6.19 4.09
C SER A 284 -17.91 7.31 3.49
N GLN A 285 -18.31 8.26 4.34
CA GLN A 285 -18.90 9.55 3.97
C GLN A 285 -17.88 10.69 4.01
N ASN A 286 -16.66 10.43 4.47
CA ASN A 286 -15.60 11.42 4.70
C ASN A 286 -14.38 11.24 3.78
N GLY A 287 -14.57 10.65 2.60
CA GLY A 287 -13.53 10.55 1.57
C GLY A 287 -12.48 9.46 1.81
N LEU A 288 -12.78 8.46 2.63
CA LEU A 288 -11.95 7.25 2.77
C LEU A 288 -12.39 6.17 1.78
N LEU A 289 -11.54 5.16 1.64
CA LEU A 289 -11.83 3.94 0.92
C LEU A 289 -12.38 2.89 1.90
N THR A 290 -13.37 2.14 1.46
CA THR A 290 -13.82 0.91 2.14
C THR A 290 -13.17 -0.26 1.42
N THR A 291 -12.49 -1.15 2.15
CA THR A 291 -11.67 -2.21 1.54
C THR A 291 -11.70 -3.48 2.37
N LEU A 292 -11.23 -4.59 1.79
CA LEU A 292 -10.91 -5.79 2.59
C LEU A 292 -9.64 -5.56 3.40
N GLY A 293 -9.67 -5.98 4.67
CA GLY A 293 -8.53 -6.05 5.58
C GLY A 293 -7.78 -7.37 5.41
N TYR A 294 -8.48 -8.50 5.53
CA TYR A 294 -7.96 -9.86 5.25
C TYR A 294 -9.09 -10.89 5.30
N LYS A 295 -8.83 -12.12 4.83
CA LYS A 295 -9.67 -13.30 5.11
C LYS A 295 -8.79 -14.51 5.41
N LEU A 296 -9.07 -15.25 6.48
CA LEU A 296 -8.26 -16.39 6.90
C LEU A 296 -8.98 -17.71 6.61
N GLY A 297 -8.61 -18.38 5.51
CA GLY A 297 -9.29 -19.59 5.05
C GLY A 297 -10.80 -19.39 4.92
N ASP A 298 -11.56 -20.23 5.62
CA ASP A 298 -13.03 -20.21 5.64
C ASP A 298 -13.63 -19.25 6.68
N ALA A 299 -12.81 -18.51 7.44
CA ALA A 299 -13.31 -17.54 8.42
C ALA A 299 -14.02 -16.35 7.74
N GLU A 300 -14.80 -15.61 8.54
CA GLU A 300 -15.43 -14.37 8.07
C GLU A 300 -14.38 -13.36 7.58
N PRO A 301 -14.66 -12.61 6.51
CA PRO A 301 -13.78 -11.55 6.05
C PRO A 301 -13.73 -10.40 7.07
N HIS A 302 -12.53 -9.84 7.24
CA HIS A 302 -12.36 -8.58 7.95
C HIS A 302 -12.20 -7.45 6.94
N TYR A 303 -12.80 -6.30 7.24
CA TYR A 303 -12.80 -5.10 6.43
C TYR A 303 -11.97 -3.98 7.08
N ALA A 304 -11.71 -2.95 6.30
CA ALA A 304 -11.01 -1.78 6.78
C ALA A 304 -11.48 -0.50 6.10
N LEU A 305 -11.30 0.61 6.81
CA LEU A 305 -11.23 1.93 6.22
C LEU A 305 -9.77 2.26 5.90
N GLU A 306 -9.53 2.79 4.71
CA GLU A 306 -8.22 3.22 4.27
C GLU A 306 -8.22 4.70 3.89
N GLY A 307 -7.26 5.44 4.44
CA GLY A 307 -6.91 6.77 3.98
C GLY A 307 -5.52 6.82 3.40
N SER A 308 -5.42 7.31 2.17
CA SER A 308 -4.15 7.44 1.43
C SER A 308 -3.75 8.91 1.36
N ILE A 309 -2.50 9.20 1.70
CA ILE A 309 -1.87 10.52 1.64
C ILE A 309 -0.74 10.42 0.62
N ALA A 310 -0.87 11.16 -0.48
CA ALA A 310 0.05 11.06 -1.62
C ALA A 310 1.51 11.43 -1.26
N VAL A 311 1.70 12.51 -0.50
CA VAL A 311 3.00 13.17 -0.34
C VAL A 311 3.35 13.36 1.14
N THR A 312 4.28 12.54 1.63
CA THR A 312 4.85 12.64 2.98
C THR A 312 6.36 12.48 2.96
N GLY A 313 6.90 11.27 2.81
CA GLY A 313 8.35 11.06 2.65
C GLY A 313 8.89 11.63 1.35
N SER A 314 8.07 11.67 0.31
CA SER A 314 8.39 12.37 -0.93
C SER A 314 8.55 13.89 -0.74
N LEU A 315 7.90 14.50 0.26
CA LEU A 315 8.17 15.90 0.61
C LEU A 315 9.60 16.05 1.12
N VAL A 316 10.02 15.22 2.07
CA VAL A 316 11.40 15.21 2.59
C VAL A 316 12.40 15.00 1.47
N GLN A 317 12.12 14.05 0.57
CA GLN A 317 12.93 13.81 -0.62
C GLN A 317 13.01 15.05 -1.52
N TRP A 318 11.89 15.71 -1.79
CA TRP A 318 11.85 16.92 -2.60
C TRP A 318 12.65 18.07 -1.95
N MET A 319 12.59 18.22 -0.62
CA MET A 319 13.42 19.20 0.11
C MET A 319 14.92 18.94 -0.08
N ARG A 320 15.33 17.67 -0.18
CA ARG A 320 16.71 17.23 -0.44
C ARG A 320 17.10 17.46 -1.89
N ASP A 321 16.36 16.86 -2.82
CA ASP A 321 16.76 16.74 -4.23
C ASP A 321 16.52 18.05 -5.00
N ASN A 322 15.45 18.78 -4.70
CA ASN A 322 15.04 19.96 -5.47
C ASN A 322 15.40 21.28 -4.80
N LEU A 323 15.30 21.37 -3.47
CA LEU A 323 15.66 22.60 -2.75
C LEU A 323 17.09 22.59 -2.19
N GLY A 324 17.72 21.42 -2.08
CA GLY A 324 19.06 21.29 -1.50
C GLY A 324 19.14 21.75 -0.05
N LEU A 325 18.04 21.69 0.73
CA LEU A 325 18.06 22.10 2.14
C LEU A 325 18.86 21.15 3.03
N VAL A 326 18.89 19.87 2.63
CA VAL A 326 19.58 18.77 3.31
C VAL A 326 20.27 17.89 2.27
N SER A 327 21.34 17.20 2.64
CA SER A 327 22.09 16.31 1.72
C SER A 327 21.59 14.87 1.78
N SER A 328 20.90 14.51 2.85
CA SER A 328 20.27 13.20 3.05
C SER A 328 18.90 13.38 3.72
N ALA A 329 18.02 12.39 3.60
CA ALA A 329 16.69 12.46 4.23
C ALA A 329 16.80 12.52 5.77
N ALA A 330 17.77 11.82 6.36
CA ALA A 330 17.99 11.78 7.81
C ALA A 330 18.39 13.16 8.40
N GLU A 331 19.06 14.01 7.62
CA GLU A 331 19.46 15.35 8.08
C GLU A 331 18.28 16.29 8.34
N ILE A 332 17.08 15.99 7.82
CA ILE A 332 15.93 16.87 8.00
C ILE A 332 15.50 16.99 9.46
N GLU A 333 15.65 15.93 10.25
CA GLU A 333 15.35 15.96 11.69
C GLU A 333 16.30 16.91 12.42
N ALA A 334 17.61 16.77 12.18
CA ALA A 334 18.62 17.64 12.78
C ALA A 334 18.41 19.11 12.39
N LEU A 335 18.01 19.38 11.14
CA LEU A 335 17.69 20.73 10.68
C LEU A 335 16.42 21.29 11.34
N ALA A 336 15.35 20.49 11.41
CA ALA A 336 14.11 20.87 12.07
C ALA A 336 14.30 21.11 13.57
N ALA A 337 15.19 20.38 14.22
CA ALA A 337 15.53 20.53 15.64
C ALA A 337 16.36 21.79 15.95
N THR A 338 16.78 22.56 14.94
CA THR A 338 17.46 23.86 15.18
C THR A 338 16.51 24.99 15.61
N VAL A 339 15.20 24.74 15.57
CA VAL A 339 14.15 25.68 15.95
C VAL A 339 13.16 24.99 16.91
N GLU A 340 12.50 25.77 17.75
CA GLU A 340 11.53 25.24 18.72
C GLU A 340 10.20 24.85 18.05
N ASP A 341 9.74 25.64 17.06
CA ASP A 341 8.46 25.49 16.38
C ASP A 341 8.57 25.71 14.86
N ASN A 342 7.42 25.74 14.16
CA ASN A 342 7.36 26.02 12.71
C ASN A 342 7.48 27.52 12.35
N GLY A 343 7.62 28.43 13.31
CA GLY A 343 7.74 29.87 13.07
C GLY A 343 6.50 30.51 12.43
N GLY A 344 5.34 29.84 12.52
CA GLY A 344 4.09 30.22 11.84
C GLY A 344 3.99 29.74 10.39
N VAL A 345 4.94 28.92 9.92
CA VAL A 345 4.99 28.39 8.57
C VAL A 345 4.16 27.10 8.45
N TYR A 346 3.40 26.98 7.37
CA TYR A 346 2.67 25.75 7.04
C TYR A 346 3.00 25.33 5.60
N PHE A 347 3.32 24.05 5.42
CA PHE A 347 3.64 23.47 4.12
C PHE A 347 2.52 22.52 3.69
N VAL A 348 1.71 22.89 2.71
CA VAL A 348 0.69 22.00 2.13
C VAL A 348 1.32 21.23 0.97
N PRO A 349 1.53 19.90 1.05
CA PRO A 349 2.34 19.17 0.08
C PRO A 349 1.52 18.57 -1.07
N ALA A 350 0.62 19.35 -1.69
CA ALA A 350 -0.24 18.91 -2.79
C ALA A 350 0.49 18.82 -4.15
N PHE A 351 1.62 18.11 -4.25
CA PHE A 351 2.43 18.06 -5.48
C PHE A 351 1.76 17.30 -6.63
N SER A 352 0.85 16.38 -6.31
CA SER A 352 0.04 15.60 -7.25
C SER A 352 -1.46 15.85 -7.08
N GLY A 353 -1.84 16.98 -6.46
CA GLY A 353 -3.16 17.15 -5.85
C GLY A 353 -3.24 16.55 -4.44
N LEU A 354 -4.41 16.63 -3.82
CA LEU A 354 -4.71 16.03 -2.51
C LEU A 354 -5.60 14.81 -2.68
N PHE A 355 -5.26 13.71 -1.99
CA PHE A 355 -6.10 12.52 -1.86
C PHE A 355 -7.03 12.67 -0.65
N ALA A 356 -7.26 11.59 0.10
CA ALA A 356 -8.15 11.59 1.26
C ALA A 356 -7.74 12.67 2.28
N PRO A 357 -8.70 13.35 2.92
CA PRO A 357 -10.15 13.28 2.68
C PRO A 357 -10.65 14.19 1.53
N TYR A 358 -9.77 14.94 0.89
CA TYR A 358 -10.14 16.05 0.00
C TYR A 358 -10.44 15.64 -1.45
N TRP A 359 -9.69 14.70 -2.02
CA TRP A 359 -9.79 14.26 -3.43
C TRP A 359 -9.82 15.42 -4.44
N ARG A 360 -8.88 16.36 -4.30
CA ARG A 360 -8.75 17.58 -5.12
C ARG A 360 -7.53 17.49 -6.02
N SER A 361 -7.74 17.15 -7.29
CA SER A 361 -6.68 17.07 -8.30
C SER A 361 -6.13 18.45 -8.73
N ASP A 362 -6.92 19.51 -8.52
CA ASP A 362 -6.58 20.90 -8.83
C ASP A 362 -5.69 21.58 -7.77
N ALA A 363 -5.57 20.99 -6.57
CA ALA A 363 -4.74 21.55 -5.51
C ALA A 363 -3.25 21.50 -5.89
N ARG A 364 -2.48 22.52 -5.48
CA ARG A 364 -1.02 22.54 -5.66
C ARG A 364 -0.27 22.91 -4.38
N GLY A 365 0.93 22.36 -4.27
CA GLY A 365 1.76 22.52 -3.10
C GLY A 365 2.07 23.99 -2.79
N ALA A 366 1.98 24.38 -1.52
CA ALA A 366 2.19 25.75 -1.09
C ALA A 366 2.91 25.84 0.26
N LEU A 367 3.76 26.85 0.39
CA LEU A 367 4.41 27.23 1.64
C LEU A 367 3.89 28.61 2.07
N VAL A 368 3.15 28.66 3.16
CA VAL A 368 2.49 29.88 3.65
C VAL A 368 2.99 30.28 5.03
N GLY A 369 2.71 31.52 5.44
CA GLY A 369 3.11 32.03 6.76
C GLY A 369 4.55 32.56 6.84
N LEU A 370 5.20 32.79 5.69
CA LEU A 370 6.57 33.32 5.63
C LEU A 370 6.63 34.75 6.20
N THR A 371 7.53 34.94 7.16
CA THR A 371 7.93 36.25 7.71
C THR A 371 9.45 36.41 7.64
N ARG A 372 9.97 37.61 7.92
CA ARG A 372 11.43 37.84 7.94
C ARG A 372 12.17 37.07 9.05
N TYR A 373 11.45 36.51 10.03
CA TYR A 373 12.01 35.67 11.09
C TYR A 373 12.29 34.23 10.61
N VAL A 374 11.54 33.76 9.62
CA VAL A 374 11.59 32.37 9.13
C VAL A 374 12.97 32.05 8.56
N ASN A 375 13.42 30.83 8.81
CA ASN A 375 14.70 30.30 8.37
C ASN A 375 14.52 28.84 7.90
N LYS A 376 15.58 28.21 7.38
CA LYS A 376 15.52 26.84 6.87
C LYS A 376 15.10 25.77 7.89
N GLY A 377 15.37 25.98 9.18
CA GLY A 377 14.92 25.10 10.27
C GLY A 377 13.41 25.09 10.40
N HIS A 378 12.77 26.26 10.37
CA HIS A 378 11.30 26.38 10.37
C HIS A 378 10.64 25.69 9.17
N ILE A 379 11.26 25.78 7.99
CA ILE A 379 10.74 25.12 6.77
C ILE A 379 10.89 23.59 6.89
N ALA A 380 12.03 23.10 7.39
CA ALA A 380 12.23 21.66 7.64
C ALA A 380 11.24 21.13 8.69
N ARG A 381 11.01 21.90 9.76
CA ARG A 381 9.99 21.61 10.78
C ARG A 381 8.59 21.52 10.15
N ALA A 382 8.17 22.55 9.42
CA ALA A 382 6.85 22.56 8.75
C ALA A 382 6.66 21.40 7.76
N ALA A 383 7.72 20.93 7.10
CA ALA A 383 7.65 19.76 6.22
C ALA A 383 7.36 18.46 6.99
N LEU A 384 7.96 18.26 8.17
CA LEU A 384 7.66 17.12 9.04
C LEU A 384 6.24 17.25 9.61
N GLU A 385 5.88 18.42 10.12
CA GLU A 385 4.55 18.67 10.70
C GLU A 385 3.41 18.46 9.67
N ALA A 386 3.63 18.82 8.40
CA ALA A 386 2.67 18.57 7.32
C ALA A 386 2.32 17.08 7.17
N THR A 387 3.28 16.18 7.40
CA THR A 387 3.01 14.73 7.41
C THR A 387 2.05 14.38 8.55
N ALA A 388 2.30 14.90 9.75
CA ALA A 388 1.46 14.63 10.91
C ALA A 388 0.05 15.23 10.81
N PHE A 389 -0.08 16.42 10.23
CA PHE A 389 -1.37 17.05 9.99
C PHE A 389 -2.22 16.27 8.98
N GLN A 390 -1.63 15.81 7.87
CA GLN A 390 -2.34 14.98 6.91
C GLN A 390 -2.82 13.66 7.55
N THR A 391 -1.97 13.00 8.35
CA THR A 391 -2.36 11.80 9.12
C THR A 391 -3.54 12.10 10.05
N ARG A 392 -3.54 13.25 10.73
CA ARG A 392 -4.63 13.66 11.61
C ARG A 392 -5.94 13.88 10.87
N GLU A 393 -5.91 14.48 9.69
CA GLU A 393 -7.13 14.69 8.88
C GLU A 393 -7.73 13.38 8.40
N VAL A 394 -6.88 12.42 8.01
CA VAL A 394 -7.33 11.06 7.69
C VAL A 394 -7.93 10.36 8.92
N LEU A 395 -7.31 10.51 10.09
CA LEU A 395 -7.85 9.93 11.33
C LEU A 395 -9.17 10.58 11.74
N ASP A 396 -9.30 11.91 11.63
CA ASP A 396 -10.57 12.62 11.88
C ASP A 396 -11.68 12.05 10.98
N ALA A 397 -11.38 11.76 9.71
CA ALA A 397 -12.32 11.13 8.78
C ALA A 397 -12.68 9.69 9.19
N VAL A 398 -11.71 8.91 9.68
CA VAL A 398 -11.96 7.54 10.18
C VAL A 398 -12.90 7.59 11.38
N ASN A 399 -12.61 8.41 12.38
CA ASN A 399 -13.45 8.52 13.58
C ASN A 399 -14.87 8.97 13.23
N ALA A 400 -15.02 9.87 12.25
CA ALA A 400 -16.32 10.34 11.78
C ALA A 400 -17.13 9.24 11.06
N ASP A 401 -16.47 8.27 10.42
CA ASP A 401 -17.13 7.16 9.69
C ASP A 401 -17.34 5.92 10.57
N SER A 402 -16.40 5.58 11.46
CA SER A 402 -16.41 4.32 12.23
C SER A 402 -17.21 4.39 13.53
N GLY A 403 -17.32 5.58 14.14
CA GLY A 403 -17.88 5.74 15.48
C GLY A 403 -17.04 5.09 16.60
N VAL A 404 -15.84 4.60 16.29
CA VAL A 404 -14.89 4.00 17.23
C VAL A 404 -13.65 4.88 17.25
N ASP A 405 -13.35 5.44 18.43
CA ASP A 405 -12.16 6.27 18.61
C ASP A 405 -10.90 5.41 18.58
N LEU A 406 -9.90 5.85 17.81
CA LEU A 406 -8.57 5.28 17.87
C LEU A 406 -7.93 5.49 19.25
N THR A 407 -7.40 4.43 19.86
CA THR A 407 -6.76 4.51 21.18
C THR A 407 -5.24 4.64 21.14
N GLU A 408 -4.60 4.14 20.08
CA GLU A 408 -3.17 4.31 19.79
C GLU A 408 -2.92 4.08 18.30
N LEU A 409 -1.84 4.66 17.77
CA LEU A 409 -1.44 4.49 16.38
C LEU A 409 -0.14 3.69 16.29
N LYS A 410 -0.22 2.46 15.77
CA LYS A 410 0.97 1.68 15.40
C LYS A 410 1.55 2.24 14.09
N VAL A 411 2.87 2.35 14.02
CA VAL A 411 3.55 2.98 12.88
C VAL A 411 4.67 2.10 12.34
N ASP A 412 4.86 2.15 11.03
CA ASP A 412 5.97 1.50 10.33
C ASP A 412 6.43 2.34 9.12
N GLY A 413 7.43 1.88 8.38
CA GLY A 413 8.01 2.60 7.24
C GLY A 413 9.21 3.49 7.60
N GLY A 414 9.95 3.95 6.58
CA GLY A 414 11.27 4.56 6.78
C GLY A 414 11.29 5.84 7.61
N MET A 415 10.21 6.61 7.66
CA MET A 415 10.18 7.87 8.41
C MET A 415 9.97 7.70 9.92
N ILE A 416 9.62 6.51 10.42
CA ILE A 416 9.46 6.26 11.86
C ILE A 416 10.79 6.33 12.64
N ALA A 417 11.91 6.40 11.92
CA ALA A 417 13.23 6.67 12.50
C ALA A 417 13.38 8.13 12.94
N ASN A 418 12.52 9.04 12.48
CA ASN A 418 12.52 10.45 12.85
C ASN A 418 11.72 10.65 14.15
N ASN A 419 12.41 10.76 15.28
CA ASN A 419 11.78 10.81 16.59
C ASN A 419 11.03 12.14 16.81
N LEU A 420 11.51 13.23 16.20
CA LEU A 420 10.83 14.52 16.21
C LEU A 420 9.44 14.45 15.56
N LEU A 421 9.34 13.75 14.42
CA LEU A 421 8.08 13.49 13.76
C LEU A 421 7.18 12.58 14.60
N MET A 422 7.71 11.49 15.16
CA MET A 422 6.91 10.55 15.96
C MET A 422 6.31 11.22 17.20
N GLN A 423 7.09 12.05 17.90
CA GLN A 423 6.56 12.84 19.03
C GLN A 423 5.47 13.81 18.56
N PHE A 424 5.74 14.61 17.51
CA PHE A 424 4.77 15.58 17.01
C PHE A 424 3.49 14.90 16.47
N GLN A 425 3.62 13.71 15.91
CA GLN A 425 2.48 12.90 15.50
C GLN A 425 1.62 12.49 16.69
N ALA A 426 2.22 12.02 17.80
CA ALA A 426 1.48 11.71 19.02
C ALA A 426 0.79 12.96 19.58
N ASP A 427 1.51 14.09 19.61
CA ASP A 427 0.98 15.37 20.05
C ASP A 427 -0.28 15.78 19.27
N ILE A 428 -0.19 15.78 17.93
CA ILE A 428 -1.29 16.23 17.06
C ILE A 428 -2.45 15.22 17.01
N LEU A 429 -2.22 13.92 17.19
CA LEU A 429 -3.32 12.95 17.28
C LEU A 429 -4.00 12.97 18.66
N GLY A 430 -3.24 13.27 19.72
CA GLY A 430 -3.73 13.17 21.09
C GLY A 430 -3.83 11.73 21.59
N VAL A 431 -3.17 10.78 20.92
CA VAL A 431 -3.08 9.36 21.33
C VAL A 431 -1.63 8.88 21.21
N PRO A 432 -1.24 7.79 21.92
CA PRO A 432 0.09 7.23 21.80
C PRO A 432 0.43 6.79 20.37
N VAL A 433 1.67 7.00 19.96
CA VAL A 433 2.27 6.47 18.72
C VAL A 433 3.26 5.38 19.10
N VAL A 434 3.19 4.24 18.42
CA VAL A 434 3.94 3.03 18.82
C VAL A 434 4.72 2.47 17.65
N ARG A 435 6.05 2.39 17.79
CA ARG A 435 6.96 1.81 16.81
C ARG A 435 7.35 0.37 17.21
N PRO A 436 7.21 -0.62 16.31
CA PRO A 436 7.62 -2.00 16.57
C PRO A 436 9.13 -2.20 16.41
N VAL A 437 9.66 -3.28 16.99
CA VAL A 437 11.06 -3.72 16.81
C VAL A 437 11.34 -4.15 15.37
N VAL A 438 10.41 -4.89 14.75
CA VAL A 438 10.52 -5.29 13.34
C VAL A 438 9.86 -4.23 12.48
N ALA A 439 10.67 -3.50 11.70
CA ALA A 439 10.18 -2.41 10.86
C ALA A 439 9.52 -2.90 9.56
N GLU A 440 9.90 -4.09 9.07
CA GLU A 440 9.40 -4.73 7.84
C GLU A 440 8.06 -5.44 8.06
N THR A 441 7.08 -4.73 8.64
CA THR A 441 5.76 -5.27 9.00
C THR A 441 5.00 -5.81 7.78
N THR A 442 5.19 -5.23 6.60
CA THR A 442 4.62 -5.70 5.33
C THR A 442 4.99 -7.16 5.06
N ALA A 443 6.29 -7.48 5.05
CA ALA A 443 6.77 -8.84 4.82
C ALA A 443 6.41 -9.77 5.99
N LEU A 444 6.44 -9.26 7.23
CA LEU A 444 6.05 -10.02 8.42
C LEU A 444 4.58 -10.47 8.34
N GLY A 445 3.68 -9.60 7.90
CA GLY A 445 2.27 -9.95 7.73
C GLY A 445 2.03 -11.04 6.69
N ALA A 446 2.77 -11.00 5.57
CA ALA A 446 2.74 -12.06 4.57
C ALA A 446 3.28 -13.39 5.14
N ALA A 447 4.35 -13.34 5.93
CA ALA A 447 4.87 -14.51 6.62
C ALA A 447 3.83 -15.07 7.60
N TYR A 448 3.22 -14.23 8.43
CA TYR A 448 2.17 -14.63 9.36
C TYR A 448 0.98 -15.28 8.65
N ALA A 449 0.48 -14.69 7.57
CA ALA A 449 -0.61 -15.29 6.78
C ALA A 449 -0.23 -16.67 6.24
N ALA A 450 0.97 -16.84 5.68
CA ALA A 450 1.43 -18.14 5.19
C ALA A 450 1.65 -19.15 6.31
N GLY A 451 2.24 -18.72 7.43
CA GLY A 451 2.53 -19.55 8.58
C GLY A 451 1.27 -20.04 9.29
N LEU A 452 0.21 -19.22 9.38
CA LEU A 452 -1.09 -19.65 9.89
C LEU A 452 -1.69 -20.77 9.03
N ALA A 453 -1.64 -20.62 7.69
CA ALA A 453 -2.22 -21.58 6.76
C ALA A 453 -1.57 -22.98 6.83
N VAL A 454 -0.29 -23.06 7.20
CA VAL A 454 0.45 -24.32 7.34
C VAL A 454 0.64 -24.77 8.80
N GLY A 455 0.11 -24.02 9.77
CA GLY A 455 0.24 -24.32 11.20
C GLY A 455 1.64 -24.10 11.78
N PHE A 456 2.45 -23.24 11.15
CA PHE A 456 3.71 -22.75 11.73
C PHE A 456 3.46 -21.87 12.95
N TRP A 457 2.43 -21.01 12.88
CA TRP A 457 1.81 -20.38 14.05
C TRP A 457 0.39 -20.93 14.22
N LYS A 458 -0.08 -20.98 15.47
CA LYS A 458 -1.35 -21.65 15.79
C LYS A 458 -2.58 -20.79 15.51
N ASP A 459 -2.53 -19.52 15.91
CA ASP A 459 -3.65 -18.59 15.91
C ASP A 459 -3.15 -17.14 16.01
N LEU A 460 -4.08 -16.17 15.99
CA LEU A 460 -3.76 -14.74 16.08
C LEU A 460 -3.16 -14.35 17.44
N ASP A 461 -3.49 -15.06 18.52
CA ASP A 461 -2.92 -14.81 19.85
C ASP A 461 -1.43 -15.17 19.90
N ASP A 462 -1.03 -16.22 19.19
CA ASP A 462 0.38 -16.60 18.99
C ASP A 462 1.15 -15.49 18.24
N LEU A 463 0.53 -14.90 17.21
CA LEU A 463 1.12 -13.77 16.48
C LEU A 463 1.26 -12.52 17.34
N ARG A 464 0.24 -12.19 18.15
CA ARG A 464 0.30 -11.04 19.08
C ARG A 464 1.45 -11.15 20.07
N GLN A 465 1.83 -12.36 20.49
CA GLN A 465 2.95 -12.58 21.41
C GLN A 465 4.31 -12.32 20.77
N ASN A 466 4.42 -12.43 19.45
CA ASN A 466 5.65 -12.12 18.70
C ASN A 466 5.82 -10.61 18.44
N TRP A 467 4.72 -9.84 18.47
CA TRP A 467 4.80 -8.39 18.29
C TRP A 467 5.48 -7.74 19.50
N GLN A 468 6.53 -6.96 19.23
CA GLN A 468 7.31 -6.29 20.25
C GLN A 468 7.39 -4.78 19.97
N GLU A 469 7.08 -3.99 21.00
CA GLU A 469 7.25 -2.54 21.00
C GLU A 469 8.73 -2.19 21.16
N ASP A 470 9.25 -1.34 20.27
CA ASP A 470 10.58 -0.72 20.41
C ASP A 470 10.47 0.60 21.18
N SER A 471 9.53 1.46 20.78
CA SER A 471 9.39 2.79 21.37
C SER A 471 7.95 3.29 21.29
N ARG A 472 7.58 4.10 22.28
CA ARG A 472 6.27 4.76 22.38
C ARG A 472 6.45 6.24 22.67
N TRP A 473 5.68 7.06 21.95
CA TRP A 473 5.55 8.49 22.20
C TRP A 473 4.15 8.76 22.71
N THR A 474 4.07 9.51 23.81
CA THR A 474 2.81 9.96 24.40
C THR A 474 2.61 11.44 24.13
N PRO A 475 1.37 11.91 23.91
CA PRO A 475 1.10 13.33 23.69
C PRO A 475 1.61 14.19 24.86
N ASP A 476 2.35 15.25 24.55
CA ASP A 476 2.92 16.21 25.51
C ASP A 476 2.60 17.68 25.13
N MET A 477 1.85 17.90 24.05
CA MET A 477 1.39 19.22 23.61
C MET A 477 0.09 19.63 24.32
N ASP A 478 0.00 20.90 24.72
CA ASP A 478 -1.23 21.49 25.24
C ASP A 478 -2.37 21.44 24.21
N ASP A 479 -3.57 21.07 24.67
CA ASP A 479 -4.74 20.90 23.80
C ASP A 479 -5.09 22.20 23.04
N ALA A 480 -4.96 23.37 23.66
CA ALA A 480 -5.30 24.63 23.01
C ALA A 480 -4.31 24.97 21.89
N GLU A 481 -3.04 24.60 22.07
CA GLU A 481 -2.00 24.74 21.06
C GLU A 481 -2.22 23.77 19.90
N ARG A 482 -2.54 22.50 20.18
CA ARG A 482 -2.90 21.50 19.16
C ARG A 482 -4.04 21.98 18.27
N GLU A 483 -5.14 22.45 18.88
CA GLU A 483 -6.30 22.96 18.15
C GLU A 483 -5.99 24.24 17.35
N ARG A 484 -5.07 25.08 17.84
CA ARG A 484 -4.58 26.25 17.11
C ARG A 484 -3.85 25.84 15.84
N GLN A 485 -2.93 24.88 15.94
CA GLN A 485 -2.15 24.41 14.81
C GLN A 485 -3.03 23.71 13.77
N LEU A 486 -3.94 22.83 14.19
CA LEU A 486 -4.88 22.15 13.29
C LEU A 486 -5.79 23.12 12.53
N ARG A 487 -6.30 24.15 13.21
CA ARG A 487 -7.11 25.19 12.56
C ARG A 487 -6.32 25.96 11.51
N LEU A 488 -5.05 26.28 11.78
CA LEU A 488 -4.19 27.00 10.84
C LEU A 488 -3.75 26.11 9.67
N TRP A 489 -3.50 24.83 9.91
CA TRP A 489 -3.29 23.82 8.88
C TRP A 489 -4.47 23.75 7.91
N LYS A 490 -5.69 23.50 8.43
CA LYS A 490 -6.92 23.45 7.61
C LYS A 490 -7.14 24.74 6.80
N LYS A 491 -6.78 25.90 7.38
CA LYS A 491 -6.79 27.19 6.68
C LYS A 491 -5.76 27.25 5.56
N ALA A 492 -4.55 26.74 5.76
CA ALA A 492 -3.51 26.67 4.73
C ALA A 492 -3.95 25.76 3.57
N VAL A 493 -4.49 24.58 3.87
CA VAL A 493 -5.03 23.62 2.87
C VAL A 493 -6.13 24.26 2.04
N THR A 494 -7.10 24.94 2.66
CA THR A 494 -8.20 25.58 1.91
C THR A 494 -7.68 26.68 0.96
N LYS A 495 -6.50 27.27 1.23
CA LYS A 495 -5.88 28.26 0.34
C LYS A 495 -5.14 27.66 -0.85
N THR A 496 -5.00 26.34 -0.91
CA THR A 496 -4.41 25.65 -2.06
C THR A 496 -5.43 25.09 -3.05
N PHE A 497 -6.73 25.18 -2.72
CA PHE A 497 -7.80 24.75 -3.62
C PHE A 497 -8.01 25.75 -4.76
N ASP A 498 -8.60 25.25 -5.84
CA ASP A 498 -8.95 25.99 -7.06
C ASP A 498 -7.72 26.69 -7.67
N TRP A 499 -6.56 26.02 -7.60
CA TRP A 499 -5.29 26.60 -8.07
C TRP A 499 -5.01 26.33 -9.54
N VAL A 500 -5.25 25.10 -10.01
CA VAL A 500 -5.13 24.74 -11.43
C VAL A 500 -6.47 24.99 -12.11
N ASP A 501 -6.45 25.77 -13.19
CA ASP A 501 -7.59 25.95 -14.09
C ASP A 501 -7.64 24.85 -15.16
N ASP A 502 -8.84 24.54 -15.65
CA ASP A 502 -9.11 23.47 -16.63
C ASP A 502 -8.36 23.65 -17.98
N ASP A 503 -7.81 24.84 -18.26
CA ASP A 503 -7.08 25.16 -19.48
C ASP A 503 -5.55 24.97 -19.37
N VAL A 504 -5.05 24.57 -18.19
CA VAL A 504 -3.64 24.28 -17.94
C VAL A 504 -3.39 22.77 -18.10
N GLN A 505 -2.95 22.35 -19.29
CA GLN A 505 -2.50 20.97 -19.57
C GLN A 505 -1.08 20.67 -19.09
#